data_AF-A0A2A4I700-F1
#
_entry.id   AF-A0A2A4I700-F1
#
_cell.length_a   1.000
_cell.length_b   1.000
_cell.length_c   1.000
_cell.angle_alpha   90.00
_cell.angle_beta   90.00
_cell.angle_gamma   90.00
#
_symmetry.space_group_name_H-M   'P 1'
#
loop_
_entity.id
_entity.type
_entity.pdbx_description
1 polymer ?
#
loop_
_entity_poly.entity_id
_entity_poly.type
_entity_poly.pdbx_seq_one_letter_code
_entity_poly.pdbx_strand_id
1 'polypeptide(L)'
;MCREEWRCRQAVGSPKLRPLTSRFAAPAVAGAAALLKQYWPRLGGKEISRILLDTATDLGAPGVDQVYGVGLLDIEKAMKAQAPASSFAAADAVLTRFSSLTLSAPFGGSAAAATLGRQTGEMTVFDRYGRDFAMTGSSGVRARGSGLLAGAMLAPTDAPWRMAQADAARMGFATNVGAHSASRPGVPAVVSFSPTAGQQVTFATNIAVGGGSGLSGSALRGIASMPVGSMSSWSAGGWSASFSSGTSRDGRLRQQTVSFAMPFGVGLKMSELVERGQLLGMRGDAGLGLGGARTTLATLIYRRELVGIDLTARATASSTRAEGGSDLLRFQGRLLGSAFSLEGARGLFGGRATLGLSSPLRVERARAVLLAPVSFDLVSGALTTRRIATDLTPDARELDLELGWSIALSRTASLRLGVAHAFDAGHVAGASDTASFVTIAIR
;
A
#
# COMPACT_ATOMS: atom_id res chain seq x y z
N MET A 1 -21.69 28.04 -1.36
CA MET A 1 -22.09 29.40 -0.97
C MET A 1 -22.92 29.96 -2.12
N CYS A 2 -24.23 30.16 -1.90
CA CYS A 2 -25.32 30.74 -2.75
C CYS A 2 -25.45 30.21 -4.21
N ARG A 3 -26.52 29.57 -4.73
CA ARG A 3 -28.01 29.65 -4.59
C ARG A 3 -28.59 31.06 -4.63
N GLU A 4 -29.11 31.46 -5.80
CA GLU A 4 -30.22 32.41 -6.06
C GLU A 4 -30.50 32.39 -7.58
N GLU A 5 -31.59 31.78 -8.05
CA GLU A 5 -32.90 32.41 -8.33
C GLU A 5 -32.85 33.59 -9.32
N TRP A 6 -33.00 33.31 -10.62
CA TRP A 6 -33.42 34.31 -11.60
C TRP A 6 -34.94 34.23 -11.79
N ARG A 7 -35.65 35.01 -10.97
CA ARG A 7 -37.06 35.34 -11.16
C ARG A 7 -37.23 36.30 -12.33
N CYS A 8 -38.13 35.91 -13.23
CA CYS A 8 -38.71 36.71 -14.30
C CYS A 8 -39.26 38.05 -13.75
N ARG A 9 -38.75 39.18 -14.26
CA ARG A 9 -39.39 40.49 -14.11
C ARG A 9 -39.70 41.04 -15.49
N GLN A 10 -40.99 41.08 -15.80
CA GLN A 10 -41.54 41.77 -16.96
C GLN A 10 -41.21 43.26 -16.86
N ALA A 11 -40.54 43.80 -17.87
CA ALA A 11 -40.46 45.23 -18.13
C ALA A 11 -41.13 45.49 -19.48
N VAL A 12 -42.27 46.16 -19.40
CA VAL A 12 -43.09 46.63 -20.52
C VAL A 12 -42.45 47.89 -21.11
N GLY A 13 -42.26 47.91 -22.43
CA GLY A 13 -42.33 49.13 -23.24
C GLY A 13 -41.03 49.74 -23.74
N SER A 14 -40.47 49.24 -24.87
CA SER A 14 -40.06 50.08 -26.03
C SER A 14 -39.81 49.19 -27.27
N PRO A 15 -39.90 49.74 -28.50
CA PRO A 15 -40.24 48.99 -29.70
C PRO A 15 -39.01 48.50 -30.47
N LYS A 16 -38.95 47.19 -30.72
CA LYS A 16 -38.52 46.51 -31.97
C LYS A 16 -38.25 45.04 -31.64
N LEU A 17 -39.32 44.24 -31.63
CA LEU A 17 -39.21 42.85 -32.04
C LEU A 17 -38.71 42.86 -33.48
N ARG A 18 -37.38 42.76 -33.67
CA ARG A 18 -36.80 42.51 -34.99
C ARG A 18 -36.95 41.01 -35.28
N PRO A 19 -37.35 40.62 -36.49
CA PRO A 19 -37.41 39.22 -36.88
C PRO A 19 -36.03 38.60 -36.67
N LEU A 20 -35.96 37.41 -36.06
CA LEU A 20 -34.75 36.61 -35.91
C LEU A 20 -34.31 36.16 -37.31
N THR A 21 -33.69 37.07 -38.05
CA THR A 21 -33.09 36.78 -39.36
C THR A 21 -31.76 36.06 -39.12
N SER A 22 -31.33 35.25 -40.09
CA SER A 22 -30.03 34.57 -40.14
C SER A 22 -28.82 35.47 -39.79
N ARG A 23 -28.97 36.79 -39.88
CA ARG A 23 -27.96 37.81 -39.56
C ARG A 23 -27.49 37.80 -38.09
N PHE A 24 -28.28 37.28 -37.15
CA PHE A 24 -27.86 37.12 -35.74
C PHE A 24 -27.31 35.72 -35.42
N ALA A 25 -27.63 34.71 -36.23
CA ALA A 25 -27.09 33.36 -36.08
C ALA A 25 -25.67 33.22 -36.66
N ALA A 26 -25.39 33.89 -37.78
CA ALA A 26 -24.07 33.90 -38.41
C ALA A 26 -22.90 34.27 -37.47
N PRO A 27 -22.96 35.37 -36.68
CA PRO A 27 -21.87 35.69 -35.74
C PRO A 27 -21.71 34.65 -34.62
N ALA A 28 -22.77 33.94 -34.21
CA ALA A 28 -22.67 32.88 -33.21
C ALA A 28 -21.90 31.65 -33.76
N VAL A 29 -22.21 31.23 -34.98
CA VAL A 29 -21.49 30.13 -35.67
C VAL A 29 -20.03 30.53 -35.94
N ALA A 30 -19.79 31.77 -36.37
CA ALA A 30 -18.45 32.29 -36.57
C ALA A 30 -17.65 32.34 -35.26
N GLY A 31 -18.29 32.72 -34.14
CA GLY A 31 -17.69 32.69 -32.81
C GLY A 31 -17.32 31.28 -32.36
N ALA A 32 -18.20 30.29 -32.58
CA ALA A 32 -17.90 28.88 -32.30
C ALA A 32 -16.74 28.35 -33.16
N ALA A 33 -16.72 28.70 -34.44
CA ALA A 33 -15.62 28.35 -35.34
C ALA A 33 -14.29 28.98 -34.89
N ALA A 34 -14.31 30.24 -34.47
CA ALA A 34 -13.15 30.94 -33.91
C ALA A 34 -12.65 30.27 -32.62
N LEU A 35 -13.56 29.84 -31.74
CA LEU A 35 -13.22 29.12 -30.52
C LEU A 35 -12.52 27.78 -30.82
N LEU A 36 -13.06 26.98 -31.76
CA LEU A 36 -12.43 25.74 -32.20
C LEU A 36 -11.05 25.98 -32.79
N LYS A 37 -10.89 27.04 -33.61
CA LYS A 37 -9.60 27.41 -34.20
C LYS A 37 -8.59 27.91 -33.15
N GLN A 38 -9.05 28.57 -32.09
CA GLN A 38 -8.22 29.02 -30.99
C GLN A 38 -7.66 27.85 -30.18
N TYR A 39 -8.50 26.87 -29.84
CA TYR A 39 -8.09 25.68 -29.09
C TYR A 39 -7.25 24.71 -29.94
N TRP A 40 -7.62 24.52 -31.20
CA TRP A 40 -6.90 23.66 -32.13
C TRP A 40 -6.48 24.41 -33.40
N PRO A 41 -5.38 25.19 -33.35
CA PRO A 41 -4.91 26.01 -34.48
C PRO A 41 -4.61 25.22 -35.76
N ARG A 42 -4.42 23.90 -35.65
CA ARG A 42 -4.14 23.00 -36.78
C ARG A 42 -5.39 22.69 -37.63
N LEU A 43 -6.59 22.87 -37.10
CA LEU A 43 -7.83 22.56 -37.83
C LEU A 43 -8.03 23.49 -39.03
N GLY A 44 -8.35 22.91 -40.18
CA GLY A 44 -8.76 23.64 -41.38
C GLY A 44 -10.23 24.09 -41.32
N GLY A 45 -10.61 25.08 -42.14
CA GLY A 45 -12.01 25.56 -42.19
C GLY A 45 -13.02 24.47 -42.52
N LYS A 46 -12.65 23.49 -43.37
CA LYS A 46 -13.48 22.33 -43.70
C LYS A 46 -13.71 21.40 -42.51
N GLU A 47 -12.70 21.21 -41.66
CA GLU A 47 -12.81 20.35 -40.47
C GLU A 47 -13.65 21.05 -39.40
N ILE A 48 -13.43 22.35 -39.20
CA ILE A 48 -14.23 23.16 -38.29
C ILE A 48 -15.70 23.14 -38.69
N SER A 49 -16.03 23.36 -39.97
CA SER A 49 -17.42 23.30 -40.41
C SER A 49 -18.01 21.91 -40.17
N ARG A 50 -17.23 20.85 -40.43
CA ARG A 50 -17.70 19.47 -40.23
C ARG A 50 -17.94 19.15 -38.76
N ILE A 51 -17.07 19.59 -37.85
CA ILE A 51 -17.26 19.43 -36.40
C ILE A 51 -18.58 20.10 -36.00
N LEU A 52 -18.80 21.36 -36.38
CA LEU A 52 -20.00 22.10 -35.99
C LEU A 52 -21.29 21.46 -36.51
N LEU A 53 -21.26 20.88 -37.72
CA LEU A 53 -22.39 20.15 -38.30
C LEU A 53 -22.60 18.80 -37.61
N ASP A 54 -21.54 18.01 -37.41
CA ASP A 54 -21.62 16.67 -36.82
C ASP A 54 -22.05 16.71 -35.35
N THR A 55 -21.83 17.83 -34.65
CA THR A 55 -22.23 18.01 -33.26
C THR A 55 -23.51 18.81 -33.07
N ALA A 56 -24.13 19.29 -34.14
CA ALA A 56 -25.39 20.01 -34.05
C ALA A 56 -26.47 19.14 -33.40
N THR A 57 -27.32 19.75 -32.59
CA THR A 57 -28.50 19.09 -32.05
C THR A 57 -29.60 19.16 -33.09
N ASP A 58 -29.95 18.01 -33.66
CA ASP A 58 -31.03 17.88 -34.62
C ASP A 58 -32.35 18.43 -34.05
N LEU A 59 -33.02 19.27 -34.85
CA LEU A 59 -34.28 19.93 -34.53
C LEU A 59 -35.22 19.77 -35.71
N GLY A 60 -36.51 19.53 -35.44
CA GLY A 60 -37.50 19.38 -36.50
C GLY A 60 -37.66 17.93 -36.93
N ALA A 61 -37.63 17.67 -38.23
CA ALA A 61 -37.72 16.32 -38.76
C ALA A 61 -36.36 15.60 -38.63
N PRO A 62 -36.30 14.31 -38.25
CA PRO A 62 -35.03 13.61 -38.07
C PRO A 62 -34.11 13.72 -39.29
N GLY A 63 -32.89 14.20 -39.08
CA GLY A 63 -31.88 14.40 -40.13
C GLY A 63 -31.87 15.81 -40.69
N VAL A 64 -31.33 15.97 -41.90
CA VAL A 64 -31.17 17.30 -42.50
C VAL A 64 -32.52 17.79 -43.07
N ASP A 65 -32.98 18.95 -42.62
CA ASP A 65 -34.22 19.57 -43.10
C ASP A 65 -34.01 20.96 -43.72
N GLN A 66 -35.05 21.52 -44.34
CA GLN A 66 -34.98 22.82 -45.03
C GLN A 66 -35.06 24.04 -44.10
N VAL A 67 -35.41 23.85 -42.84
CA VAL A 67 -35.66 24.94 -41.87
C VAL A 67 -34.46 25.13 -40.94
N TYR A 68 -34.01 24.05 -40.31
CA TYR A 68 -32.91 24.01 -39.35
C TYR A 68 -31.62 23.45 -39.96
N GLY A 69 -31.66 22.92 -41.19
CA GLY A 69 -30.48 22.32 -41.80
C GLY A 69 -30.09 21.07 -41.02
N VAL A 70 -28.87 21.06 -40.48
CA VAL A 70 -28.37 19.95 -39.63
C VAL A 70 -28.81 20.11 -38.16
N GLY A 71 -29.34 21.27 -37.77
CA GLY A 71 -29.86 21.51 -36.44
C GLY A 71 -29.22 22.70 -35.72
N LEU A 72 -29.45 22.77 -34.41
CA LEU A 72 -28.96 23.82 -33.53
C LEU A 72 -27.48 23.64 -33.20
N LEU A 73 -26.70 24.71 -33.33
CA LEU A 73 -25.30 24.77 -32.89
C LEU A 73 -25.16 24.34 -31.41
N ASP A 74 -24.35 23.32 -31.17
CA ASP A 74 -24.03 22.82 -29.82
C ASP A 74 -22.51 22.88 -29.62
N ILE A 75 -22.06 23.97 -28.99
CA ILE A 75 -20.64 24.21 -28.72
C ILE A 75 -20.12 23.22 -27.67
N GLU A 76 -20.96 22.80 -26.73
CA GLU A 76 -20.55 21.87 -25.68
C GLU A 76 -20.21 20.49 -26.28
N LYS A 77 -21.05 19.98 -27.19
CA LYS A 77 -20.73 18.76 -27.96
C LYS A 77 -19.55 18.98 -28.90
N ALA A 78 -19.45 20.15 -29.54
CA ALA A 78 -18.32 20.48 -30.41
C ALA A 78 -16.98 20.46 -29.65
N MET A 79 -16.96 20.85 -28.38
CA MET A 79 -15.75 20.86 -27.54
C MET A 79 -15.44 19.49 -26.89
N LYS A 80 -16.26 18.45 -27.12
CA LYS A 80 -16.00 17.09 -26.66
C LYS A 80 -15.33 16.26 -27.76
N ALA A 81 -14.55 15.26 -27.34
CA ALA A 81 -13.89 14.32 -28.24
C ALA A 81 -14.92 13.52 -29.06
N GLN A 82 -14.70 13.41 -30.37
CA GLN A 82 -15.60 12.72 -31.29
C GLN A 82 -15.04 11.36 -31.67
N ALA A 83 -15.55 10.31 -31.03
CA ALA A 83 -15.23 8.91 -31.33
C ALA A 83 -16.35 7.96 -30.85
N PRO A 84 -16.42 6.73 -31.37
CA PRO A 84 -17.31 5.69 -30.85
C PRO A 84 -17.05 5.42 -29.35
N ALA A 85 -18.10 5.06 -28.60
CA ALA A 85 -17.98 4.70 -27.19
C ALA A 85 -16.98 3.55 -26.95
N SER A 86 -16.87 2.61 -27.90
CA SER A 86 -15.90 1.51 -27.86
C SER A 86 -14.45 1.98 -27.87
N SER A 87 -14.13 3.09 -28.57
CA SER A 87 -12.78 3.66 -28.59
C SER A 87 -12.38 4.24 -27.24
N PHE A 88 -13.32 4.90 -26.54
CA PHE A 88 -13.09 5.36 -25.18
C PHE A 88 -12.94 4.20 -24.20
N ALA A 89 -13.74 3.15 -24.34
CA ALA A 89 -13.58 1.93 -23.53
C ALA A 89 -12.21 1.27 -23.76
N ALA A 90 -11.71 1.25 -25.00
CA ALA A 90 -10.37 0.76 -25.32
C ALA A 90 -9.28 1.63 -24.68
N ALA A 91 -9.41 2.96 -24.77
CA ALA A 91 -8.48 3.89 -24.12
C ALA A 91 -8.46 3.72 -22.58
N ASP A 92 -9.62 3.50 -21.97
CA ASP A 92 -9.72 3.25 -20.53
C ASP A 92 -9.07 1.92 -20.12
N ALA A 93 -9.25 0.86 -20.92
CA ALA A 93 -8.59 -0.42 -20.72
C ALA A 93 -7.06 -0.30 -20.79
N VAL A 94 -6.55 0.56 -21.69
CA VAL A 94 -5.12 0.88 -21.78
C VAL A 94 -4.64 1.57 -20.50
N LEU A 95 -5.33 2.62 -20.02
CA LEU A 95 -4.96 3.31 -18.78
C LEU A 95 -4.97 2.39 -17.56
N THR A 96 -5.97 1.51 -17.48
CA THR A 96 -6.08 0.51 -16.40
C THR A 96 -4.88 -0.43 -16.38
N ARG A 97 -4.36 -0.84 -17.54
CA ARG A 97 -3.15 -1.67 -17.62
C ARG A 97 -1.93 -0.99 -16.99
N PHE A 98 -1.75 0.32 -17.21
CA PHE A 98 -0.62 1.09 -16.69
C PHE A 98 -0.73 1.49 -15.22
N SER A 99 -1.95 1.52 -14.67
CA SER A 99 -2.23 1.97 -13.31
C SER A 99 -2.69 0.85 -12.37
N SER A 100 -2.64 -0.41 -12.80
CA SER A 100 -3.01 -1.62 -12.06
C SER A 100 -2.04 -2.03 -10.95
N LEU A 101 -1.55 -1.06 -10.17
CA LEU A 101 -0.55 -1.25 -9.11
C LEU A 101 -1.15 -0.92 -7.74
N THR A 102 -0.76 -1.67 -6.71
CA THR A 102 -1.04 -1.39 -5.31
C THR A 102 0.29 -1.29 -4.56
N LEU A 103 0.63 -0.09 -4.11
CA LEU A 103 1.82 0.16 -3.31
C LEU A 103 1.63 -0.27 -1.86
N SER A 104 2.74 -0.58 -1.20
CA SER A 104 2.81 -0.96 0.21
C SER A 104 3.56 0.08 1.04
N ALA A 105 3.47 -0.02 2.36
CA ALA A 105 4.09 0.90 3.30
C ALA A 105 5.61 1.13 3.08
N PRO A 106 6.45 0.10 2.80
CA PRO A 106 7.88 0.33 2.56
C PRO A 106 8.21 1.33 1.44
N PHE A 107 7.27 1.53 0.51
CA PHE A 107 7.37 2.45 -0.62
C PHE A 107 6.64 3.79 -0.40
N GLY A 108 6.19 4.12 0.82
CA GLY A 108 5.51 5.39 1.07
C GLY A 108 4.03 5.36 0.73
N GLY A 109 3.43 4.15 0.66
CA GLY A 109 1.99 3.95 0.62
C GLY A 109 1.24 4.88 -0.35
N SER A 110 0.35 5.70 0.20
CA SER A 110 -0.53 6.60 -0.57
C SER A 110 0.21 7.73 -1.27
N ALA A 111 1.31 8.25 -0.72
CA ALA A 111 2.08 9.33 -1.33
C ALA A 111 2.73 8.87 -2.64
N ALA A 112 3.41 7.72 -2.62
CA ALA A 112 3.99 7.15 -3.82
C ALA A 112 2.90 6.73 -4.83
N ALA A 113 1.73 6.28 -4.34
CA ALA A 113 0.63 5.86 -5.21
C ALA A 113 0.05 7.07 -5.96
N ALA A 114 -0.11 8.21 -5.29
CA ALA A 114 -0.53 9.45 -5.92
C ALA A 114 0.50 9.96 -6.95
N THR A 115 1.80 9.86 -6.65
CA THR A 115 2.86 10.26 -7.59
C THR A 115 2.88 9.38 -8.83
N LEU A 116 2.79 8.06 -8.68
CA LEU A 116 2.68 7.14 -9.81
C LEU A 116 1.37 7.31 -10.58
N GLY A 117 0.26 7.50 -9.88
CA GLY A 117 -1.06 7.72 -10.47
C GLY A 117 -1.11 8.93 -11.40
N ARG A 118 -0.41 10.02 -11.06
CA ARG A 118 -0.26 11.19 -11.96
C ARG A 118 0.59 10.90 -13.20
N GLN A 119 1.52 9.94 -13.12
CA GLN A 119 2.39 9.59 -14.23
C GLN A 119 1.77 8.54 -15.17
N THR A 120 0.88 7.68 -14.68
CA THR A 120 0.36 6.53 -15.44
C THR A 120 -1.16 6.50 -15.60
N GLY A 121 -1.89 7.31 -14.83
CA GLY A 121 -3.35 7.36 -14.83
C GLY A 121 -3.96 8.39 -15.77
N GLU A 122 -3.13 9.15 -16.49
CA GLU A 122 -3.56 10.17 -17.45
C GLU A 122 -2.85 9.97 -18.79
N MET A 123 -3.58 10.18 -19.90
CA MET A 123 -2.99 10.31 -21.24
C MET A 123 -3.78 11.27 -22.12
N THR A 124 -3.14 11.75 -23.17
CA THR A 124 -3.80 12.55 -24.20
C THR A 124 -4.48 11.64 -25.22
N VAL A 125 -5.79 11.77 -25.42
CA VAL A 125 -6.51 11.07 -26.50
C VAL A 125 -6.69 11.98 -27.69
N PHE A 126 -6.50 11.43 -28.89
CA PHE A 126 -6.78 12.11 -30.15
C PHE A 126 -8.07 11.59 -30.74
N ASP A 127 -8.99 12.50 -31.07
CA ASP A 127 -10.22 12.13 -31.75
C ASP A 127 -10.04 12.03 -33.27
N ARG A 128 -11.13 11.75 -34.01
CA ARG A 128 -11.08 11.60 -35.47
C ARG A 128 -10.63 12.83 -36.26
N TYR A 129 -10.59 14.00 -35.63
CA TYR A 129 -10.12 15.25 -36.23
C TYR A 129 -8.71 15.61 -35.76
N GLY A 130 -8.02 14.72 -35.03
CA GLY A 130 -6.68 14.96 -34.50
C GLY A 130 -6.64 15.97 -33.35
N ARG A 131 -7.78 16.20 -32.68
CA ARG A 131 -7.87 17.11 -31.53
C ARG A 131 -7.46 16.36 -30.27
N ASP A 132 -6.64 17.00 -29.44
CA ASP A 132 -6.15 16.47 -28.18
C ASP A 132 -7.11 16.73 -27.02
N PHE A 133 -7.33 15.70 -26.21
CA PHE A 133 -8.11 15.75 -24.98
C PHE A 133 -7.39 15.01 -23.87
N ALA A 134 -7.44 15.53 -22.64
CA ALA A 134 -6.95 14.79 -21.48
C ALA A 134 -7.96 13.69 -21.10
N MET A 135 -7.48 12.47 -20.92
CA MET A 135 -8.26 11.35 -20.42
C MET A 135 -7.59 10.74 -19.19
N THR A 136 -8.37 10.64 -18.11
CA THR A 136 -7.97 9.95 -16.88
C THR A 136 -8.64 8.58 -16.83
N GLY A 137 -7.91 7.57 -16.38
CA GLY A 137 -8.42 6.20 -16.28
C GLY A 137 -9.49 6.06 -15.19
N SER A 138 -10.39 5.10 -15.38
CA SER A 138 -11.41 4.71 -14.39
C SER A 138 -10.82 4.03 -13.15
N SER A 139 -9.59 3.51 -13.28
CA SER A 139 -8.81 2.94 -12.20
C SER A 139 -7.46 3.64 -12.07
N GLY A 140 -6.87 3.54 -10.87
CA GLY A 140 -5.64 4.22 -10.53
C GLY A 140 -4.76 3.38 -9.63
N VAL A 141 -3.52 3.84 -9.47
CA VAL A 141 -2.57 3.23 -8.53
C VAL A 141 -3.11 3.36 -7.12
N ARG A 142 -3.24 2.24 -6.43
CA ARG A 142 -3.77 2.15 -5.06
C ARG A 142 -2.63 2.07 -4.06
N ALA A 143 -2.96 2.29 -2.80
CA ALA A 143 -2.06 2.01 -1.69
C ALA A 143 -2.74 1.11 -0.67
N ARG A 144 -1.95 0.20 -0.09
CA ARG A 144 -2.32 -0.56 1.09
C ARG A 144 -1.82 0.18 2.33
N GLY A 145 -2.71 0.42 3.29
CA GLY A 145 -2.33 1.01 4.57
C GLY A 145 -1.27 0.17 5.31
N SER A 146 -0.38 0.84 6.04
CA SER A 146 0.62 0.19 6.90
C SER A 146 -0.03 -0.58 8.04
N GLY A 147 -1.09 0.00 8.61
CA GLY A 147 -1.88 -0.52 9.72
C GLY A 147 -1.06 -0.58 11.01
N LEU A 148 -1.29 0.36 11.93
CA LEU A 148 -0.67 0.30 13.25
C LEU A 148 -1.19 -0.92 14.02
N LEU A 149 -0.31 -1.86 14.35
CA LEU A 149 -0.63 -3.03 15.16
C LEU A 149 -0.22 -2.74 16.61
N ALA A 150 -1.15 -2.25 17.43
CA ALA A 150 -0.90 -2.03 18.85
C ALA A 150 -1.12 -3.31 19.68
N GLY A 151 -0.31 -3.52 20.72
CA GLY A 151 -0.52 -4.60 21.71
C GLY A 151 0.09 -5.97 21.43
N ALA A 152 0.76 -6.19 20.28
CA ALA A 152 1.52 -7.40 19.92
C ALA A 152 2.77 -7.70 20.79
N MET A 153 2.95 -6.98 21.88
CA MET A 153 4.12 -6.14 21.86
C MET A 153 5.13 -6.66 22.98
N LEU A 154 4.73 -7.63 23.79
CA LEU A 154 5.68 -8.63 24.34
C LEU A 154 5.00 -9.97 24.05
N ALA A 155 5.79 -11.05 23.89
CA ALA A 155 5.26 -12.38 24.21
C ALA A 155 4.46 -12.20 25.51
N PRO A 156 3.29 -12.85 25.65
CA PRO A 156 2.54 -12.72 26.90
C PRO A 156 3.57 -12.78 28.03
N THR A 157 3.44 -11.98 29.10
CA THR A 157 3.82 -12.55 30.38
C THR A 157 2.96 -13.80 30.44
N ASP A 158 3.49 -14.88 29.86
CA ASP A 158 2.84 -16.15 29.72
C ASP A 158 2.63 -16.44 31.17
N ALA A 159 1.38 -16.26 31.61
CA ALA A 159 1.03 -16.46 32.99
C ALA A 159 1.65 -17.82 33.31
N PRO A 160 2.48 -17.94 34.37
CA PRO A 160 3.62 -18.88 34.44
C PRO A 160 3.33 -20.33 34.01
N TRP A 161 2.06 -20.73 34.05
CA TRP A 161 1.48 -21.95 33.46
C TRP A 161 1.49 -22.10 31.92
N ARG A 162 1.78 -21.05 31.13
CA ARG A 162 1.99 -21.12 29.67
C ARG A 162 3.45 -21.31 29.30
N MET A 163 4.38 -20.97 30.19
CA MET A 163 5.79 -21.30 30.01
C MET A 163 6.00 -22.77 30.38
N ALA A 164 6.59 -23.55 29.49
CA ALA A 164 7.17 -24.83 29.85
C ALA A 164 8.35 -24.56 30.80
N GLN A 165 8.12 -24.52 32.11
CA GLN A 165 9.17 -24.42 33.11
C GLN A 165 9.79 -25.80 33.31
N ALA A 166 11.01 -25.99 32.80
CA ALA A 166 11.76 -27.23 32.91
C ALA A 166 12.84 -27.08 33.98
N ASP A 167 12.45 -27.11 35.26
CA ASP A 167 13.39 -27.33 36.34
C ASP A 167 13.67 -28.84 36.45
N ALA A 168 14.90 -29.22 36.09
CA ALA A 168 15.44 -30.58 35.92
C ALA A 168 15.12 -31.28 34.59
N ALA A 169 16.06 -32.12 34.13
CA ALA A 169 16.01 -32.88 32.88
C ALA A 169 14.67 -33.63 32.75
N ARG A 170 13.74 -33.04 31.99
CA ARG A 170 12.40 -33.55 31.77
C ARG A 170 12.10 -33.42 30.27
N MET A 171 11.77 -34.53 29.64
CA MET A 171 11.14 -34.52 28.33
C MET A 171 9.71 -34.01 28.53
N GLY A 172 9.45 -32.75 28.16
CA GLY A 172 8.17 -32.10 28.37
C GLY A 172 7.42 -31.91 27.06
N PHE A 173 6.19 -32.42 27.00
CA PHE A 173 5.23 -32.09 25.95
C PHE A 173 4.27 -31.04 26.50
N ALA A 174 4.27 -29.83 25.94
CA ALA A 174 3.27 -28.81 26.25
C ALA A 174 2.27 -28.74 25.09
N THR A 175 1.05 -29.23 25.32
CA THR A 175 -0.10 -29.03 24.44
C THR A 175 -1.14 -28.18 25.17
N ASN A 176 -1.47 -27.00 24.64
CA ASN A 176 -2.60 -26.21 25.14
C ASN A 176 -3.88 -26.77 24.51
N VAL A 177 -4.44 -27.82 25.12
CA VAL A 177 -5.68 -28.45 24.63
C VAL A 177 -6.89 -27.70 25.19
N GLY A 178 -7.53 -26.90 24.34
CA GLY A 178 -8.94 -26.53 24.49
C GLY A 178 -9.81 -27.59 23.80
N ALA A 179 -10.94 -27.94 24.41
CA ALA A 179 -11.74 -29.07 23.97
C ALA A 179 -12.63 -28.73 22.74
N HIS A 180 -12.57 -29.63 21.73
CA HIS A 180 -13.52 -29.90 20.64
C HIS A 180 -13.37 -29.23 19.25
N SER A 181 -13.23 -30.15 18.29
CA SER A 181 -13.76 -30.21 16.90
C SER A 181 -12.95 -29.64 15.71
N ALA A 182 -12.46 -30.59 14.90
CA ALA A 182 -12.37 -30.63 13.43
C ALA A 182 -12.16 -29.32 12.66
N SER A 183 -10.90 -28.87 12.59
CA SER A 183 -10.29 -28.15 11.46
C SER A 183 -8.80 -27.96 11.79
N ARG A 184 -7.93 -27.86 10.77
CA ARG A 184 -6.44 -27.82 10.86
C ARG A 184 -5.93 -27.33 12.23
N PRO A 185 -5.08 -28.08 12.97
CA PRO A 185 -4.72 -27.73 14.34
C PRO A 185 -4.21 -26.29 14.39
N GLY A 186 -4.99 -25.38 14.97
CA GLY A 186 -4.61 -23.99 15.23
C GLY A 186 -3.80 -23.82 16.51
N VAL A 187 -3.39 -24.95 17.11
CA VAL A 187 -2.72 -24.99 18.40
C VAL A 187 -1.20 -25.10 18.17
N PRO A 188 -0.39 -24.19 18.73
CA PRO A 188 1.05 -24.35 18.77
C PRO A 188 1.44 -25.63 19.49
N ALA A 189 2.37 -26.40 18.94
CA ALA A 189 2.95 -27.55 19.61
C ALA A 189 4.43 -27.29 19.87
N VAL A 190 4.84 -27.42 21.13
CA VAL A 190 6.20 -27.16 21.58
C VAL A 190 6.72 -28.37 22.36
N VAL A 191 7.90 -28.83 21.98
CA VAL A 191 8.65 -29.89 22.67
C VAL A 191 9.96 -29.29 23.11
N SER A 192 10.29 -29.41 24.38
CA SER A 192 11.59 -29.01 24.91
C SER A 192 12.22 -30.15 25.70
N PHE A 193 13.53 -30.30 25.58
CA PHE A 193 14.32 -31.24 26.38
C PHE A 193 15.70 -30.66 26.65
N SER A 194 16.36 -31.22 27.66
CA SER A 194 17.71 -30.84 28.08
C SER A 194 18.66 -32.00 27.84
N PRO A 195 19.50 -31.97 26.78
CA PRO A 195 20.43 -33.06 26.50
C PRO A 195 21.52 -33.20 27.57
N THR A 196 21.83 -32.11 28.28
CA THR A 196 22.77 -32.07 29.42
C THR A 196 22.36 -30.91 30.33
N ALA A 197 22.80 -30.93 31.60
CA ALA A 197 22.58 -29.83 32.52
C ALA A 197 23.02 -28.47 31.91
N GLY A 198 22.15 -27.47 32.03
CA GLY A 198 22.40 -26.13 31.49
C GLY A 198 22.22 -25.99 29.97
N GLN A 199 21.80 -27.03 29.27
CA GLN A 199 21.39 -26.98 27.85
C GLN A 199 19.88 -27.16 27.70
N GLN A 200 19.30 -26.47 26.74
CA GLN A 200 17.90 -26.62 26.35
C GLN A 200 17.78 -26.62 24.83
N VAL A 201 17.07 -27.61 24.31
CA VAL A 201 16.68 -27.70 22.91
C VAL A 201 15.17 -27.64 22.84
N THR A 202 14.65 -26.75 22.00
CA THR A 202 13.22 -26.53 21.80
C THR A 202 12.88 -26.68 20.33
N PHE A 203 11.86 -27.47 20.06
CA PHE A 203 11.21 -27.57 18.76
C PHE A 203 9.80 -27.05 18.88
N ALA A 204 9.39 -26.19 17.95
CA ALA A 204 8.05 -25.66 17.89
C ALA A 204 7.50 -25.78 16.46
N THR A 205 6.21 -26.05 16.34
CA THR A 205 5.49 -26.00 15.07
C THR A 205 4.18 -25.25 15.25
N ASN A 206 3.65 -24.76 14.15
CA ASN A 206 2.45 -23.93 14.11
C ASN A 206 2.61 -22.65 14.96
N ILE A 207 3.80 -22.06 14.90
CA ILE A 207 4.12 -20.80 15.57
C ILE A 207 4.37 -19.69 14.56
N ALA A 208 4.21 -18.44 14.99
CA ALA A 208 4.58 -17.28 14.19
C ALA A 208 6.10 -17.24 13.94
N VAL A 209 6.49 -17.00 12.69
CA VAL A 209 7.90 -16.90 12.28
C VAL A 209 8.20 -15.47 11.85
N GLY A 210 9.36 -14.95 12.25
CA GLY A 210 9.82 -13.63 11.82
C GLY A 210 9.31 -12.44 12.62
N GLY A 211 8.32 -12.65 13.47
CA GLY A 211 7.95 -11.71 14.53
C GLY A 211 9.06 -11.64 15.57
N GLY A 212 9.50 -10.44 15.94
CA GLY A 212 10.33 -10.28 17.13
C GLY A 212 9.51 -10.62 18.38
N SER A 213 10.14 -11.22 19.38
CA SER A 213 9.62 -11.15 20.76
C SER A 213 9.81 -9.72 21.23
N GLY A 214 8.85 -8.86 20.93
CA GLY A 214 8.99 -7.44 21.17
C GLY A 214 7.92 -6.59 20.52
N LEU A 215 7.94 -5.36 21.02
CA LEU A 215 6.84 -4.45 21.11
C LEU A 215 6.68 -3.78 19.75
N SER A 216 7.67 -3.06 19.25
CA SER A 216 7.76 -2.28 18.00
C SER A 216 7.06 -2.69 16.67
N GLY A 217 6.34 -3.80 16.56
CA GLY A 217 5.87 -4.36 15.31
C GLY A 217 6.99 -5.09 14.59
N SER A 218 6.63 -6.02 13.71
CA SER A 218 7.61 -6.58 12.78
C SER A 218 8.17 -5.45 11.92
N ALA A 219 9.49 -5.41 11.70
CA ALA A 219 10.08 -4.58 10.64
C ALA A 219 9.33 -4.78 9.31
N LEU A 220 8.72 -5.95 9.11
CA LEU A 220 8.01 -6.35 7.91
C LEU A 220 6.49 -6.04 7.94
N ARG A 221 6.06 -5.14 8.82
CA ARG A 221 4.68 -4.66 8.86
C ARG A 221 4.27 -4.06 7.50
N GLY A 222 3.02 -4.32 7.09
CA GLY A 222 2.49 -3.88 5.80
C GLY A 222 2.93 -4.72 4.59
N ILE A 223 3.88 -5.66 4.73
CA ILE A 223 4.38 -6.49 3.62
C ILE A 223 3.46 -7.70 3.37
N ALA A 224 3.20 -8.52 4.39
CA ALA A 224 2.32 -9.69 4.29
C ALA A 224 1.74 -10.07 5.65
N SER A 225 0.80 -11.02 5.64
CA SER A 225 0.35 -11.68 6.88
C SER A 225 1.52 -12.41 7.54
N MET A 226 1.50 -12.47 8.89
CA MET A 226 2.57 -13.10 9.65
C MET A 226 2.72 -14.59 9.26
N PRO A 227 3.92 -15.04 8.84
CA PRO A 227 4.15 -16.43 8.50
C PRO A 227 3.95 -17.36 9.69
N VAL A 228 3.36 -18.52 9.46
CA VAL A 228 3.24 -19.59 10.45
C VAL A 228 4.08 -20.78 10.00
N GLY A 229 4.80 -21.40 10.93
CA GLY A 229 5.63 -22.56 10.63
C GLY A 229 6.33 -23.11 11.85
N SER A 230 7.58 -23.52 11.66
CA SER A 230 8.35 -24.27 12.64
C SER A 230 9.60 -23.54 13.07
N MET A 231 10.08 -23.85 14.28
CA MET A 231 11.34 -23.39 14.83
C MET A 231 12.08 -24.54 15.51
N SER A 232 13.40 -24.52 15.41
CA SER A 232 14.30 -25.20 16.33
C SER A 232 15.16 -24.14 17.03
N SER A 233 15.37 -24.28 18.33
CA SER A 233 16.31 -23.45 19.07
C SER A 233 17.11 -24.28 20.04
N TRP A 234 18.36 -23.91 20.21
CA TRP A 234 19.26 -24.46 21.19
C TRP A 234 19.82 -23.31 22.02
N SER A 235 19.73 -23.40 23.33
CA SER A 235 20.40 -22.48 24.26
C SER A 235 21.25 -23.24 25.27
N ALA A 236 22.40 -22.67 25.61
CA ALA A 236 23.25 -23.14 26.69
C ALA A 236 24.13 -21.99 27.20
N GLY A 237 24.47 -21.95 28.48
CA GLY A 237 25.46 -20.98 29.00
C GLY A 237 25.26 -19.51 28.59
N GLY A 238 24.01 -19.05 28.45
CA GLY A 238 23.66 -17.70 28.03
C GLY A 238 23.69 -17.42 26.52
N TRP A 239 24.15 -18.35 25.68
CA TRP A 239 24.00 -18.27 24.23
C TRP A 239 22.74 -18.98 23.75
N SER A 240 22.22 -18.58 22.59
CA SER A 240 21.17 -19.31 21.89
C SER A 240 21.34 -19.25 20.38
N ALA A 241 21.11 -20.34 19.68
CA ALA A 241 20.97 -20.39 18.23
C ALA A 241 19.56 -20.86 17.88
N SER A 242 18.93 -20.25 16.89
CA SER A 242 17.62 -20.70 16.41
C SER A 242 17.51 -20.65 14.89
N PHE A 243 16.77 -21.60 14.36
CA PHE A 243 16.32 -21.62 12.98
C PHE A 243 14.80 -21.66 12.98
N SER A 244 14.18 -20.87 12.10
CA SER A 244 12.74 -20.89 11.91
C SER A 244 12.39 -20.73 10.43
N SER A 245 11.30 -21.37 10.02
CA SER A 245 10.80 -21.32 8.66
C SER A 245 9.28 -21.33 8.68
N GLY A 246 8.65 -20.43 7.94
CA GLY A 246 7.21 -20.32 7.89
C GLY A 246 6.71 -19.76 6.57
N THR A 247 5.42 -19.92 6.32
CA THR A 247 4.73 -19.38 5.14
C THR A 247 3.53 -18.56 5.56
N SER A 248 3.25 -17.49 4.84
CA SER A 248 2.05 -16.69 5.02
C SER A 248 0.78 -17.48 4.67
N ARG A 249 -0.36 -17.06 5.22
CA ARG A 249 -1.65 -17.75 5.02
C ARG A 249 -2.09 -17.77 3.55
N ASP A 250 -1.72 -16.75 2.78
CA ASP A 250 -1.98 -16.64 1.34
C ASP A 250 -0.96 -17.38 0.48
N GLY A 251 0.06 -18.02 1.07
CA GLY A 251 1.09 -18.79 0.38
C GLY A 251 2.05 -17.95 -0.47
N ARG A 252 1.96 -16.62 -0.40
CA ARG A 252 2.76 -15.69 -1.23
C ARG A 252 4.10 -15.34 -0.63
N LEU A 253 4.26 -15.49 0.68
CA LEU A 253 5.50 -15.18 1.38
C LEU A 253 6.00 -16.41 2.13
N ARG A 254 7.25 -16.78 1.88
CA ARG A 254 8.00 -17.74 2.70
C ARG A 254 9.11 -16.99 3.41
N GLN A 255 9.25 -17.21 4.71
CA GLN A 255 10.32 -16.64 5.50
C GLN A 255 11.14 -17.75 6.15
N GLN A 256 12.46 -17.60 6.06
CA GLN A 256 13.43 -18.39 6.80
C GLN A 256 14.26 -17.45 7.66
N THR A 257 14.64 -17.87 8.86
CA THR A 257 15.36 -17.02 9.79
C THR A 257 16.32 -17.85 10.63
N VAL A 258 17.57 -17.41 10.67
CA VAL A 258 18.60 -17.91 11.58
C VAL A 258 18.91 -16.80 12.57
N SER A 259 18.92 -17.10 13.86
CA SER A 259 19.28 -16.14 14.90
C SER A 259 20.32 -16.72 15.84
N PHE A 260 21.24 -15.87 16.29
CA PHE A 260 22.20 -16.16 17.32
C PHE A 260 22.10 -15.07 18.39
N ALA A 261 22.07 -15.45 19.65
CA ALA A 261 22.16 -14.54 20.79
C ALA A 261 23.33 -14.97 21.66
N MET A 262 24.03 -13.99 22.19
CA MET A 262 25.24 -14.16 22.98
C MET A 262 25.00 -13.71 24.43
N PRO A 263 25.76 -14.25 25.41
CA PRO A 263 25.52 -14.00 26.84
C PRO A 263 25.58 -12.53 27.26
N PHE A 264 26.32 -11.71 26.53
CA PHE A 264 26.47 -10.27 26.77
C PHE A 264 25.34 -9.42 26.16
N GLY A 265 24.24 -10.06 25.75
CA GLY A 265 23.03 -9.37 25.30
C GLY A 265 23.01 -8.96 23.83
N VAL A 266 24.07 -9.25 23.06
CA VAL A 266 24.08 -9.02 21.62
C VAL A 266 23.53 -10.23 20.88
N GLY A 267 22.72 -10.00 19.86
CA GLY A 267 22.25 -11.03 18.95
C GLY A 267 22.29 -10.58 17.50
N LEU A 268 22.43 -11.55 16.61
CA LEU A 268 22.38 -11.38 15.16
C LEU A 268 21.27 -12.25 14.61
N LYS A 269 20.41 -11.67 13.78
CA LYS A 269 19.35 -12.38 13.07
C LYS A 269 19.50 -12.14 11.58
N MET A 270 19.59 -13.22 10.83
CA MET A 270 19.57 -13.22 9.36
C MET A 270 18.26 -13.83 8.91
N SER A 271 17.49 -13.08 8.12
CA SER A 271 16.22 -13.56 7.58
C SER A 271 16.23 -13.48 6.05
N GLU A 272 15.66 -14.50 5.42
CA GLU A 272 15.38 -14.50 3.99
C GLU A 272 13.87 -14.56 3.78
N LEU A 273 13.36 -13.62 2.99
CA LEU A 273 11.99 -13.55 2.55
C LEU A 273 11.94 -13.83 1.05
N VAL A 274 11.13 -14.80 0.67
CA VAL A 274 10.82 -15.10 -0.72
C VAL A 274 9.35 -14.82 -0.95
N GLU A 275 9.07 -13.87 -1.84
CA GLU A 275 7.75 -13.41 -2.22
C GLU A 275 7.40 -13.88 -3.63
N ARG A 276 6.15 -14.28 -3.85
CA ARG A 276 5.58 -14.67 -5.15
C ARG A 276 4.49 -13.69 -5.57
N GLY A 277 4.59 -13.14 -6.77
CA GLY A 277 3.59 -12.21 -7.31
C GLY A 277 3.56 -10.85 -6.60
N GLN A 278 4.59 -10.52 -5.81
CA GLN A 278 4.66 -9.29 -5.03
C GLN A 278 6.11 -8.94 -4.67
N LEU A 279 6.33 -7.68 -4.27
CA LEU A 279 7.62 -7.15 -3.88
C LEU A 279 7.46 -6.25 -2.65
N LEU A 280 7.97 -6.67 -1.49
CA LEU A 280 7.75 -6.02 -0.19
C LEU A 280 6.28 -5.63 0.04
N GLY A 281 5.36 -6.52 -0.36
CA GLY A 281 3.92 -6.30 -0.28
C GLY A 281 3.30 -5.45 -1.40
N MET A 282 4.12 -4.78 -2.23
CA MET A 282 3.65 -4.13 -3.46
C MET A 282 3.15 -5.21 -4.42
N ARG A 283 1.98 -4.98 -5.00
CA ARG A 283 1.29 -5.93 -5.88
C ARG A 283 0.84 -5.22 -7.14
N GLY A 284 0.80 -5.95 -8.24
CA GLY A 284 0.28 -5.47 -9.51
C GLY A 284 -0.50 -6.57 -10.20
N ASP A 285 -1.21 -6.20 -11.25
CA ASP A 285 -1.78 -7.18 -12.17
C ASP A 285 -0.67 -7.94 -12.92
N ALA A 286 -1.03 -9.07 -13.54
CA ALA A 286 -0.10 -9.94 -14.27
C ALA A 286 0.69 -9.18 -15.35
N GLY A 287 0.10 -8.14 -15.96
CA GLY A 287 0.75 -7.31 -16.98
C GLY A 287 1.98 -6.51 -16.48
N LEU A 288 2.07 -6.22 -15.18
CA LEU A 288 3.24 -5.55 -14.58
C LEU A 288 4.44 -6.48 -14.40
N GLY A 289 4.24 -7.80 -14.58
CA GLY A 289 5.33 -8.78 -14.58
C GLY A 289 6.03 -8.95 -13.24
N LEU A 290 5.43 -8.53 -12.12
CA LEU A 290 5.98 -8.73 -10.77
C LEU A 290 5.93 -10.22 -10.42
N GLY A 291 6.95 -10.99 -10.82
CA GLY A 291 7.03 -12.43 -10.60
C GLY A 291 7.28 -12.79 -9.13
N GLY A 292 8.02 -11.94 -8.42
CA GLY A 292 8.31 -12.11 -7.01
C GLY A 292 9.42 -11.19 -6.51
N ALA A 293 9.92 -11.48 -5.32
CA ALA A 293 11.09 -10.81 -4.78
C ALA A 293 11.81 -11.69 -3.77
N ARG A 294 13.12 -11.51 -3.67
CA ARG A 294 13.95 -12.10 -2.63
C ARG A 294 14.56 -10.99 -1.79
N THR A 295 14.25 -10.99 -0.49
CA THR A 295 14.73 -9.99 0.47
C THR A 295 15.58 -10.66 1.53
N THR A 296 16.82 -10.21 1.67
CA THR A 296 17.70 -10.60 2.78
C THR A 296 17.69 -9.49 3.83
N LEU A 297 17.50 -9.86 5.09
CA LEU A 297 17.49 -8.96 6.24
C LEU A 297 18.60 -9.36 7.20
N ALA A 298 19.37 -8.37 7.63
CA ALA A 298 20.34 -8.49 8.70
C ALA A 298 19.88 -7.62 9.87
N THR A 299 19.57 -8.23 11.01
CA THR A 299 19.16 -7.52 12.22
C THR A 299 20.21 -7.72 13.32
N LEU A 300 20.73 -6.61 13.83
CA LEU A 300 21.47 -6.57 15.09
C LEU A 300 20.48 -6.34 16.22
N ILE A 301 20.62 -7.10 17.30
CA ILE A 301 19.80 -7.02 18.51
C ILE A 301 20.73 -6.75 19.68
N TYR A 302 20.36 -5.82 20.55
CA TYR A 302 21.05 -5.57 21.82
C TYR A 302 20.04 -5.58 22.94
N ARG A 303 20.31 -6.33 24.00
CA ARG A 303 19.45 -6.50 25.18
C ARG A 303 20.29 -6.29 26.42
N ARG A 304 19.87 -5.39 27.30
CA ARG A 304 20.57 -5.17 28.56
C ARG A 304 19.64 -4.57 29.61
N GLU A 305 19.82 -4.98 30.85
CA GLU A 305 19.24 -4.28 31.99
C GLU A 305 20.13 -3.11 32.38
N LEU A 306 19.57 -1.90 32.39
CA LEU A 306 20.25 -0.66 32.76
C LEU A 306 19.42 0.06 33.83
N VAL A 307 19.95 0.16 35.06
CA VAL A 307 19.31 0.91 36.16
C VAL A 307 17.85 0.47 36.40
N GLY A 308 17.60 -0.84 36.34
CA GLY A 308 16.26 -1.45 36.50
C GLY A 308 15.32 -1.27 35.30
N ILE A 309 15.86 -0.90 34.13
CA ILE A 309 15.13 -0.85 32.86
C ILE A 309 15.67 -1.94 31.95
N ASP A 310 14.80 -2.84 31.52
CA ASP A 310 15.09 -3.83 30.49
C ASP A 310 15.05 -3.16 29.13
N LEU A 311 16.22 -2.88 28.55
CA LEU A 311 16.37 -2.24 27.26
C LEU A 311 16.55 -3.30 26.16
N THR A 312 15.80 -3.15 25.06
CA THR A 312 16.01 -3.89 23.82
C THR A 312 16.11 -2.93 22.63
N ALA A 313 17.25 -2.93 21.95
CA ALA A 313 17.45 -2.21 20.70
C ALA A 313 17.56 -3.20 19.54
N ARG A 314 17.01 -2.86 18.38
CA ARG A 314 17.15 -3.61 17.14
C ARG A 314 17.42 -2.65 16.00
N ALA A 315 18.38 -3.00 15.15
CA ALA A 315 18.67 -2.29 13.90
C ALA A 315 18.69 -3.30 12.77
N THR A 316 17.92 -3.05 11.71
CA THR A 316 17.79 -3.95 10.57
C THR A 316 18.19 -3.24 9.29
N ALA A 317 19.05 -3.87 8.50
CA ALA A 317 19.31 -3.52 7.12
C ALA A 317 18.71 -4.59 6.21
N SER A 318 18.19 -4.18 5.05
CA SER A 318 17.63 -5.08 4.05
C SER A 318 18.24 -4.85 2.66
N SER A 319 18.29 -5.93 1.89
CA SER A 319 18.59 -5.91 0.46
C SER A 319 17.56 -6.77 -0.26
N THR A 320 16.76 -6.14 -1.12
CA THR A 320 15.73 -6.81 -1.92
C THR A 320 16.12 -6.84 -3.38
N ARG A 321 15.97 -8.00 -4.02
CA ARG A 321 16.04 -8.17 -5.47
C ARG A 321 14.64 -8.48 -5.99
N ALA A 322 14.15 -7.65 -6.90
CA ALA A 322 12.95 -7.94 -7.67
C ALA A 322 13.21 -9.13 -8.59
N GLU A 323 12.29 -10.09 -8.63
CA GLU A 323 12.29 -11.18 -9.61
C GLU A 323 11.18 -10.93 -10.63
N GLY A 324 11.53 -10.98 -11.92
CA GLY A 324 10.66 -10.55 -13.01
C GLY A 324 10.76 -9.05 -13.29
N GLY A 325 9.64 -8.48 -13.73
CA GLY A 325 9.52 -7.16 -14.32
C GLY A 325 9.01 -7.26 -15.76
N SER A 326 8.20 -6.29 -16.16
CA SER A 326 7.81 -6.12 -17.56
C SER A 326 8.32 -4.79 -18.08
N ASP A 327 8.06 -4.49 -19.36
CA ASP A 327 8.30 -3.15 -19.88
C ASP A 327 7.53 -2.08 -19.10
N LEU A 328 6.40 -2.45 -18.46
CA LEU A 328 5.57 -1.52 -17.69
C LEU A 328 6.23 -1.07 -16.39
N LEU A 329 6.95 -1.96 -15.70
CA LEU A 329 7.63 -1.66 -14.45
C LEU A 329 8.84 -2.57 -14.26
N ARG A 330 10.01 -1.94 -14.09
CA ARG A 330 11.27 -2.64 -13.83
C ARG A 330 12.10 -1.91 -12.78
N PHE A 331 12.49 -2.62 -11.72
CA PHE A 331 13.41 -2.10 -10.71
C PHE A 331 14.86 -2.14 -11.20
N GLN A 332 15.63 -1.11 -10.88
CA GLN A 332 17.03 -1.01 -11.23
C GLN A 332 17.92 -1.47 -10.06
N GLY A 333 18.50 -2.66 -10.18
CA GLY A 333 19.42 -3.20 -9.18
C GLY A 333 18.71 -3.66 -7.91
N ARG A 334 19.45 -3.64 -6.79
CA ARG A 334 18.92 -4.01 -5.47
C ARG A 334 18.27 -2.81 -4.80
N LEU A 335 17.14 -3.06 -4.16
CA LEU A 335 16.50 -2.11 -3.27
C LEU A 335 17.13 -2.27 -1.89
N LEU A 336 17.45 -1.16 -1.24
CA LEU A 336 18.03 -1.16 0.10
C LEU A 336 17.00 -0.62 1.07
N GLY A 337 16.90 -1.20 2.26
CA GLY A 337 15.95 -0.72 3.27
C GLY A 337 16.52 -0.76 4.68
N SER A 338 15.86 -0.03 5.57
CA SER A 338 16.25 0.06 6.98
C SER A 338 15.02 0.02 7.90
N ALA A 339 15.18 -0.57 9.08
CA ALA A 339 14.19 -0.56 10.15
C ALA A 339 14.89 -0.53 11.51
N PHE A 340 14.25 0.00 12.54
CA PHE A 340 14.79 -0.06 13.89
C PHE A 340 13.70 -0.12 14.95
N SER A 341 14.07 -0.57 16.14
CA SER A 341 13.23 -0.55 17.33
C SER A 341 14.06 -0.25 18.56
N LEU A 342 13.54 0.56 19.47
CA LEU A 342 14.07 0.75 20.81
C LEU A 342 12.92 0.56 21.80
N GLU A 343 13.08 -0.37 22.73
CA GLU A 343 12.06 -0.72 23.71
C GLU A 343 12.69 -0.72 25.10
N GLY A 344 12.03 -0.07 26.06
CA GLY A 344 12.38 -0.09 27.47
C GLY A 344 11.21 -0.64 28.29
N ALA A 345 11.49 -1.49 29.27
CA ALA A 345 10.49 -1.98 30.21
C ALA A 345 10.98 -1.85 31.66
N ARG A 346 10.09 -1.43 32.56
CA ARG A 346 10.40 -1.24 33.99
C ARG A 346 9.21 -1.61 34.86
N GLY A 347 9.48 -2.13 36.06
CA GLY A 347 8.44 -2.28 37.09
C GLY A 347 7.93 -0.93 37.58
N LEU A 348 6.64 -0.64 37.41
CA LEU A 348 5.98 0.59 37.85
C LEU A 348 4.54 0.30 38.30
N PHE A 349 4.12 0.91 39.42
CA PHE A 349 2.77 0.80 39.98
C PHE A 349 2.27 -0.65 40.20
N GLY A 350 3.13 -1.54 40.69
CA GLY A 350 2.78 -2.95 40.89
C GLY A 350 2.64 -3.77 39.60
N GLY A 351 2.86 -3.16 38.44
CA GLY A 351 2.91 -3.79 37.13
C GLY A 351 4.23 -3.55 36.41
N ARG A 352 4.24 -3.83 35.10
CA ARG A 352 5.36 -3.62 34.19
C ARG A 352 4.94 -2.62 33.13
N ALA A 353 5.57 -1.45 33.13
CA ALA A 353 5.40 -0.41 32.13
C ALA A 353 6.40 -0.62 30.99
N THR A 354 6.00 -0.28 29.77
CA THR A 354 6.82 -0.37 28.57
C THR A 354 6.70 0.89 27.73
N LEU A 355 7.83 1.34 27.20
CA LEU A 355 7.92 2.43 26.23
C LEU A 355 8.68 1.91 25.01
N GLY A 356 8.08 2.04 23.83
CA GLY A 356 8.66 1.64 22.56
C GLY A 356 8.73 2.81 21.59
N LEU A 357 9.84 2.92 20.88
CA LEU A 357 10.00 3.74 19.68
C LEU A 357 10.41 2.82 18.53
N SER A 358 9.76 2.91 17.38
CA SER A 358 10.14 2.11 16.23
C SER A 358 9.95 2.76 14.89
N SER A 359 10.67 2.26 13.90
CA SER A 359 10.37 2.50 12.48
C SER A 359 10.26 1.14 11.80
N PRO A 360 9.13 0.83 11.14
CA PRO A 360 9.05 -0.31 10.24
C PRO A 360 10.00 -0.16 9.05
N LEU A 361 10.08 -1.20 8.22
CA LEU A 361 10.97 -1.24 7.06
C LEU A 361 10.58 -0.17 6.04
N ARG A 362 11.46 0.81 5.91
CA ARG A 362 11.45 1.81 4.84
C ARG A 362 12.47 1.42 3.79
N VAL A 363 12.12 1.55 2.51
CA VAL A 363 13.11 1.45 1.45
C VAL A 363 13.87 2.78 1.37
N GLU A 364 15.20 2.73 1.46
CA GLU A 364 16.11 3.87 1.38
C GLU A 364 16.61 4.14 -0.05
N ARG A 365 16.46 3.15 -0.93
CA ARG A 365 16.80 3.24 -2.35
C ARG A 365 15.89 2.35 -3.16
N ALA A 366 15.04 2.94 -4.00
CA ALA A 366 14.06 2.22 -4.82
C ALA A 366 13.93 2.79 -6.23
N ARG A 367 15.01 2.74 -7.03
CA ARG A 367 14.95 3.19 -8.42
C ARG A 367 14.17 2.22 -9.29
N ALA A 368 13.19 2.74 -10.02
CA ALA A 368 12.39 2.00 -10.99
C ALA A 368 12.31 2.76 -12.31
N VAL A 369 12.12 2.02 -13.40
CA VAL A 369 11.71 2.55 -14.68
C VAL A 369 10.33 2.00 -14.98
N LEU A 370 9.41 2.89 -15.31
CA LEU A 370 8.06 2.52 -15.71
C LEU A 370 7.76 3.03 -17.12
N LEU A 371 6.86 2.34 -17.81
CA LEU A 371 6.29 2.80 -19.06
C LEU A 371 4.99 3.53 -18.75
N ALA A 372 4.88 4.77 -19.18
CA ALA A 372 3.68 5.58 -19.05
C ALA A 372 3.01 5.76 -20.42
N PRO A 373 1.67 5.75 -20.48
CA PRO A 373 0.95 6.16 -21.69
C PRO A 373 1.13 7.67 -21.87
N VAL A 374 1.37 8.11 -23.10
CA VAL A 374 1.47 9.53 -23.45
C VAL A 374 0.25 9.92 -24.26
N SER A 375 -0.03 9.15 -25.31
CA SER A 375 -1.21 9.41 -26.12
C SER A 375 -1.83 8.18 -26.74
N PHE A 376 -3.13 8.27 -27.04
CA PHE A 376 -3.89 7.22 -27.68
C PHE A 376 -4.79 7.79 -28.77
N ASP A 377 -4.69 7.27 -29.97
CA ASP A 377 -5.55 7.68 -31.09
C ASP A 377 -6.84 6.86 -31.10
N LEU A 378 -7.99 7.54 -30.95
CA LEU A 378 -9.31 6.90 -30.80
C LEU A 378 -9.83 6.26 -32.09
N VAL A 379 -9.19 6.49 -33.24
CA VAL A 379 -9.61 5.92 -34.53
C VAL A 379 -8.76 4.72 -34.90
N SER A 380 -7.44 4.87 -34.85
CA SER A 380 -6.46 3.84 -35.21
C SER A 380 -6.12 2.88 -34.08
N GLY A 381 -6.37 3.28 -32.82
CA GLY A 381 -5.94 2.53 -31.63
C GLY A 381 -4.44 2.61 -31.37
N ALA A 382 -3.72 3.53 -32.04
CA ALA A 382 -2.28 3.68 -31.88
C ALA A 382 -1.95 4.27 -30.49
N LEU A 383 -1.14 3.56 -29.72
CA LEU A 383 -0.67 3.96 -28.40
C LEU A 383 0.78 4.45 -28.45
N THR A 384 1.02 5.67 -27.99
CA THR A 384 2.36 6.20 -27.75
C THR A 384 2.68 6.11 -26.26
N THR A 385 3.88 5.64 -25.95
CA THR A 385 4.34 5.46 -24.57
C THR A 385 5.68 6.14 -24.35
N ARG A 386 6.01 6.41 -23.08
CA ARG A 386 7.29 6.99 -22.67
C ARG A 386 7.82 6.25 -21.46
N ARG A 387 9.12 5.96 -21.46
CA ARG A 387 9.81 5.41 -20.28
C ARG A 387 10.16 6.54 -19.33
N ILE A 388 9.79 6.39 -18.07
CA ILE A 388 10.02 7.35 -17.00
C ILE A 388 10.84 6.65 -15.93
N ALA A 389 11.98 7.24 -15.56
CA ALA A 389 12.71 6.84 -14.37
C ALA A 389 12.07 7.51 -13.15
N THR A 390 11.75 6.72 -12.13
CA THR A 390 11.14 7.21 -10.89
C THR A 390 11.89 6.63 -9.70
N ASP A 391 11.98 7.40 -8.61
CA ASP A 391 12.48 6.92 -7.34
C ASP A 391 11.29 6.70 -6.41
N LEU A 392 11.12 5.46 -5.95
CA LEU A 392 10.06 5.05 -5.03
C LEU A 392 10.52 5.08 -3.56
N THR A 393 11.61 5.79 -3.28
CA THR A 393 12.08 6.04 -1.93
C THR A 393 11.12 7.01 -1.25
N PRO A 394 10.56 6.69 -0.07
CA PRO A 394 9.60 7.57 0.60
C PRO A 394 10.27 8.85 1.10
N ASP A 395 9.58 9.99 1.04
CA ASP A 395 10.13 11.28 1.51
C ASP A 395 10.13 11.41 3.04
N ALA A 396 9.26 10.66 3.72
CA ALA A 396 9.15 10.65 5.18
C ALA A 396 9.51 9.28 5.77
N ARG A 397 9.71 9.24 7.09
CA ARG A 397 9.97 7.99 7.84
C ARG A 397 8.95 7.84 8.96
N GLU A 398 8.32 6.68 8.99
CA GLU A 398 7.33 6.36 10.03
C GLU A 398 8.06 6.15 11.36
N LEU A 399 7.53 6.78 12.41
CA LEU A 399 7.99 6.64 13.77
C LEU A 399 6.80 6.30 14.66
N ASP A 400 6.82 5.12 15.24
CA ASP A 400 5.79 4.68 16.17
C ASP A 400 6.27 4.85 17.59
N LEU A 401 5.45 5.53 18.38
CA LEU A 401 5.58 5.62 19.82
C LEU A 401 4.53 4.72 20.46
N GLU A 402 4.92 3.78 21.31
CA GLU A 402 3.99 2.98 22.09
C GLU A 402 4.26 3.07 23.59
N LEU A 403 3.20 3.23 24.34
CA LEU A 403 3.15 3.14 25.79
C LEU A 403 2.28 1.96 26.18
N GLY A 404 2.81 1.10 27.05
CA GLY A 404 2.10 -0.07 27.54
C GLY A 404 2.25 -0.22 29.05
N TRP A 405 1.26 -0.83 29.69
CA TRP A 405 1.32 -1.25 31.07
C TRP A 405 0.62 -2.59 31.25
N SER A 406 1.23 -3.49 32.00
CA SER A 406 0.67 -4.81 32.28
C SER A 406 0.75 -5.16 33.76
N ILE A 407 -0.29 -5.81 34.29
CA ILE A 407 -0.36 -6.28 35.67
C ILE A 407 -0.95 -7.69 35.73
N ALA A 408 -0.45 -8.51 36.65
CA ALA A 408 -1.11 -9.76 37.04
C ALA A 408 -2.21 -9.43 38.06
N LEU A 409 -3.47 -9.63 37.69
CA LEU A 409 -4.61 -9.43 38.59
C LEU A 409 -4.73 -10.58 39.59
N SER A 410 -4.37 -11.79 39.16
CA SER A 410 -4.33 -12.99 39.99
C SER A 410 -3.32 -14.00 39.43
N ARG A 411 -3.25 -15.21 40.00
CA ARG A 411 -2.45 -16.32 39.44
C ARG A 411 -2.96 -16.81 38.07
N THR A 412 -4.20 -16.49 37.71
CA THR A 412 -4.87 -16.95 36.49
C THR A 412 -5.35 -15.82 35.58
N ALA A 413 -5.23 -14.57 36.02
CA ALA A 413 -5.70 -13.40 35.28
C ALA A 413 -4.63 -12.32 35.15
N SER A 414 -4.50 -11.73 33.96
CA SER A 414 -3.66 -10.56 33.71
C SER A 414 -4.38 -9.53 32.85
N LEU A 415 -4.03 -8.27 33.07
CA LEU A 415 -4.51 -7.13 32.32
C LEU A 415 -3.33 -6.43 31.66
N ARG A 416 -3.53 -6.02 30.42
CA ARG A 416 -2.62 -5.17 29.67
C ARG A 416 -3.39 -4.04 29.02
N LEU A 417 -2.85 -2.85 29.11
CA LEU A 417 -3.36 -1.64 28.49
C LEU A 417 -2.23 -0.99 27.69
N GLY A 418 -2.56 -0.28 26.63
CA GLY A 418 -1.59 0.56 25.96
C GLY A 418 -2.18 1.40 24.85
N VAL A 419 -1.35 2.33 24.39
CA VAL A 419 -1.64 3.24 23.30
C VAL A 419 -0.39 3.36 22.44
N ALA A 420 -0.60 3.31 21.13
CA ALA A 420 0.41 3.52 20.13
C ALA A 420 -0.02 4.68 19.22
N HIS A 421 0.96 5.48 18.81
CA HIS A 421 0.79 6.56 17.86
C HIS A 421 1.90 6.49 16.82
N ALA A 422 1.52 6.42 15.55
CA ALA A 422 2.43 6.44 14.40
C ALA A 422 2.47 7.85 13.81
N PHE A 423 3.66 8.45 13.80
CA PHE A 423 3.97 9.65 13.03
C PHE A 423 4.43 9.23 11.63
N ASP A 424 4.02 9.97 10.61
CA ASP A 424 4.28 9.67 9.19
C ASP A 424 3.90 8.23 8.81
N ALA A 425 2.71 7.80 9.24
CA ALA A 425 2.22 6.43 9.10
C ALA A 425 2.29 5.94 7.64
N GLY A 426 2.91 4.78 7.42
CA GLY A 426 3.17 4.23 6.09
C GLY A 426 4.26 4.96 5.31
N HIS A 427 5.14 5.70 6.00
CA HIS A 427 6.17 6.57 5.42
C HIS A 427 5.59 7.70 4.56
N VAL A 428 4.42 8.21 4.95
CA VAL A 428 3.71 9.31 4.29
C VAL A 428 3.77 10.56 5.16
N ALA A 429 4.35 11.64 4.64
CA ALA A 429 4.51 12.89 5.40
C ALA A 429 3.17 13.42 5.92
N GLY A 430 3.10 13.67 7.23
CA GLY A 430 1.91 14.20 7.91
C GLY A 430 0.78 13.18 8.11
N ALA A 431 0.93 11.94 7.66
CA ALA A 431 -0.03 10.88 7.98
C ALA A 431 0.16 10.43 9.43
N SER A 432 -0.94 10.22 10.15
CA SER A 432 -0.92 9.73 11.52
C SER A 432 -1.87 8.56 11.70
N ASP A 433 -1.49 7.59 12.52
CA ASP A 433 -2.36 6.49 12.95
C ASP A 433 -2.27 6.35 14.48
N THR A 434 -3.38 6.04 15.14
CA THR A 434 -3.42 5.88 16.60
C THR A 434 -4.24 4.66 16.93
N ALA A 435 -3.68 3.79 17.78
CA ALA A 435 -4.32 2.57 18.19
C ALA A 435 -4.17 2.40 19.69
N SER A 436 -5.28 2.11 20.36
CA SER A 436 -5.30 1.70 21.76
C SER A 436 -5.64 0.23 21.86
N PHE A 437 -5.12 -0.45 22.86
CA PHE A 437 -5.46 -1.84 23.10
C PHE A 437 -5.67 -2.13 24.58
N VAL A 438 -6.54 -3.10 24.81
CA VAL A 438 -6.76 -3.74 26.09
C VAL A 438 -6.70 -5.24 25.86
N THR A 439 -5.86 -5.92 26.61
CA THR A 439 -5.79 -7.38 26.59
C THR A 439 -6.07 -7.89 27.99
N ILE A 440 -7.09 -8.72 28.11
CA ILE A 440 -7.41 -9.43 29.34
C ILE A 440 -7.16 -10.90 29.05
N ALA A 441 -6.24 -11.52 29.78
CA ALA A 441 -6.02 -12.95 29.71
C ALA A 441 -6.58 -13.57 30.98
N ILE A 442 -7.55 -14.48 30.84
CA ILE A 442 -8.14 -15.27 31.91
C ILE A 442 -8.00 -16.73 31.51
N ARG A 443 -7.60 -17.57 32.47
CA ARG A 443 -7.52 -19.02 32.27
C ARG A 443 -8.90 -19.68 32.33
#